data_AF-A0A379FGA1-F1
#
_entry.id   AF-A0A379FGA1-F1
#
_cell.length_a   1.000
_cell.length_b   1.000
_cell.length_c   1.000
_cell.angle_alpha   90.00
_cell.angle_beta   90.00
_cell.angle_gamma   90.00
#
_symmetry.space_group_name_H-M   'P 1'
#
loop_
_entity.id
_entity.type
_entity.pdbx_description
1 polymer ?
#
loop_
_entity_poly.entity_id
_entity_poly.type
_entity_poly.pdbx_seq_one_letter_code
_entity_poly.pdbx_strand_id
1 'polypeptide(L)'
;MENVQLSVVHKLPLSYRWLAGFTGTRVEILPENDASRQNTLIGLKLLSHDGMTLDEAIQNLQKYLNNLNIENVIIEWDGVPCFIFT
;
A
#
# COMPACT_ATOMS: atom_id res chain seq x y z
N MET A 1 21.30 22.70 7.68
CA MET A 1 20.14 22.17 6.95
C MET A 1 19.87 20.80 7.53
N GLU A 2 18.71 20.60 8.13
CA GLU A 2 18.32 19.26 8.56
C GLU A 2 18.01 18.42 7.32
N ASN A 3 18.60 17.24 7.23
CA ASN A 3 18.38 16.33 6.12
C ASN A 3 17.01 15.66 6.37
N VAL A 4 15.95 16.22 5.82
CA VAL A 4 14.61 15.63 5.92
C VAL A 4 14.60 14.38 5.07
N GLN A 5 14.55 13.22 5.71
CA GLN A 5 14.47 11.94 5.02
C GLN A 5 13.07 11.78 4.42
N LEU A 6 12.95 12.00 3.12
CA LEU A 6 11.68 11.96 2.40
C LEU A 6 11.55 10.64 1.64
N SER A 7 10.49 9.90 1.92
CA SER A 7 10.08 8.74 1.11
C SER A 7 9.06 9.16 0.07
N VAL A 8 9.17 8.62 -1.15
CA VAL A 8 8.22 8.87 -2.23
C VAL A 8 7.34 7.64 -2.39
N VAL A 9 6.02 7.83 -2.26
CA VAL A 9 5.02 6.79 -2.50
C VAL A 9 4.19 7.11 -3.74
N HIS A 10 3.75 6.07 -4.44
CA HIS A 10 2.88 6.17 -5.61
C HIS A 10 1.61 5.39 -5.37
N LYS A 11 0.46 6.01 -5.62
CA LYS A 11 -0.82 5.32 -5.59
C LYS A 11 -0.89 4.35 -6.76
N LEU A 12 -1.23 3.10 -6.50
CA LEU A 12 -1.51 2.14 -7.56
C LEU A 12 -2.67 2.67 -8.43
N PRO A 13 -2.55 2.57 -9.76
CA PRO A 13 -3.45 3.29 -10.68
C PRO A 13 -4.87 2.74 -10.71
N LEU A 14 -5.05 1.46 -10.38
CA LEU A 14 -6.31 0.76 -10.51
C LEU A 14 -7.08 0.72 -9.18
N SER A 15 -8.35 0.31 -9.27
CA SER A 15 -9.16 -0.02 -8.10
C SER A 15 -8.95 -1.48 -7.74
N TYR A 16 -8.85 -1.77 -6.45
CA TYR A 16 -8.61 -3.12 -5.94
C TYR A 16 -9.71 -3.54 -4.98
N ARG A 17 -9.95 -4.84 -4.84
CA ARG A 17 -10.71 -5.41 -3.73
C ARG A 17 -10.03 -6.66 -3.21
N TRP A 18 -10.37 -7.08 -2.00
CA TRP A 18 -9.92 -8.36 -1.48
C TRP A 18 -10.41 -9.48 -2.40
N LEU A 19 -9.50 -10.38 -2.79
CA LEU A 19 -9.87 -11.60 -3.47
C LEU A 19 -10.72 -12.45 -2.51
N ALA A 20 -11.85 -12.97 -2.98
CA ALA A 20 -12.79 -13.71 -2.15
C ALA A 20 -12.09 -14.86 -1.39
N GLY A 21 -12.20 -14.86 -0.05
CA GLY A 21 -11.54 -15.83 0.82
C GLY A 21 -10.08 -15.52 1.18
N PHE A 22 -9.51 -14.41 0.72
CA PHE A 22 -8.11 -14.00 0.94
C PHE A 22 -7.98 -12.58 1.50
N THR A 23 -8.97 -12.13 2.27
CA THR A 23 -8.95 -10.83 2.96
C THR A 23 -7.67 -10.69 3.80
N GLY A 24 -6.97 -9.55 3.63
CA GLY A 24 -5.71 -9.28 4.30
C GLY A 24 -4.49 -9.95 3.68
N THR A 25 -4.62 -10.67 2.55
CA THR A 25 -3.47 -11.33 1.89
C THR A 25 -3.40 -11.08 0.40
N ARG A 26 -4.53 -11.14 -0.33
CA ARG A 26 -4.54 -11.00 -1.79
C ARG A 26 -5.65 -10.09 -2.25
N VAL A 27 -5.34 -9.29 -3.27
CA VAL A 27 -6.30 -8.41 -3.93
C VAL A 27 -6.46 -8.81 -5.39
N GLU A 28 -7.60 -8.45 -5.96
CA GLU A 28 -7.86 -8.49 -7.40
C GLU A 28 -8.21 -7.09 -7.92
N ILE A 29 -7.97 -6.87 -9.21
CA ILE A 29 -8.31 -5.62 -9.88
C ILE A 29 -9.82 -5.58 -10.09
N LEU A 30 -10.45 -4.47 -9.69
CA LEU A 30 -11.83 -4.16 -10.04
C LEU A 30 -11.87 -3.62 -11.49
N PRO A 31 -12.74 -4.15 -12.36
CA PRO A 31 -12.99 -3.57 -13.67
C PRO A 31 -13.43 -2.10 -13.55
N GLU A 32 -12.96 -1.22 -14.42
CA GLU A 32 -13.29 0.23 -14.35
C GLU A 32 -14.80 0.52 -14.49
N ASN A 33 -15.57 -0.41 -15.05
CA ASN A 33 -17.03 -0.32 -15.22
C ASN A 33 -17.85 -0.87 -14.04
N ASP A 34 -17.20 -1.40 -12.99
CA ASP A 34 -17.90 -1.83 -11.79
C ASP A 34 -18.31 -0.58 -10.98
N ALA A 35 -19.58 -0.18 -11.12
CA ALA A 35 -20.16 0.96 -10.42
C ALA A 35 -20.22 0.78 -8.88
N SER A 36 -19.90 -0.42 -8.38
CA SER A 36 -19.81 -0.70 -6.96
C SER A 36 -18.42 -0.29 -6.42
N ARG A 37 -18.23 1.01 -6.16
CA ARG A 37 -17.10 1.52 -5.34
C ARG A 37 -17.12 1.04 -3.88
N GLN A 38 -18.06 0.15 -3.53
CA GLN A 38 -18.13 -0.44 -2.20
C GLN A 38 -16.95 -1.39 -2.05
N ASN A 39 -16.19 -1.21 -0.98
CA ASN A 39 -15.01 -2.02 -0.64
C ASN A 39 -13.83 -1.86 -1.63
N THR A 40 -13.73 -0.72 -2.32
CA THR A 40 -12.53 -0.37 -3.09
C THR A 40 -11.37 -0.08 -2.14
N LEU A 41 -10.27 -0.80 -2.33
CA LEU A 41 -9.03 -0.64 -1.60
C LEU A 41 -8.11 0.34 -2.33
N ILE A 42 -7.34 1.08 -1.55
CA ILE A 42 -6.28 1.94 -2.07
C ILE A 42 -4.96 1.21 -1.90
N GLY A 43 -4.18 1.11 -2.98
CA GLY A 43 -2.81 0.59 -2.93
C GLY A 43 -1.78 1.71 -3.02
N LEU A 44 -0.71 1.63 -2.23
CA LEU A 44 0.48 2.48 -2.35
C LEU A 44 1.74 1.62 -2.55
N LYS A 45 2.55 2.01 -3.52
CA LYS A 45 3.88 1.45 -3.79
C LYS A 45 4.95 2.44 -3.35
N LEU A 46 5.96 1.95 -2.64
CA LEU A 46 7.13 2.75 -2.29
C LEU A 46 8.05 2.87 -3.53
N LEU A 47 8.39 4.10 -3.92
CA LEU A 47 9.26 4.38 -5.07
C LEU A 47 10.69 4.75 -4.68
N SER A 48 10.84 5.45 -3.55
CA SER A 48 12.14 5.88 -3.04
C SER A 48 12.12 5.86 -1.51
N HIS A 49 13.23 5.44 -0.93
CA HIS A 49 13.37 5.17 0.49
C HIS A 49 14.65 5.77 1.10
N ASP A 50 15.10 6.91 0.57
CA ASP A 50 16.18 7.76 1.11
C ASP A 50 17.41 7.01 1.68
N GLY A 51 17.92 6.03 0.92
CA GLY A 51 19.11 5.27 1.29
C GLY A 51 18.90 4.14 2.31
N MET A 52 17.69 3.94 2.83
CA MET A 52 17.32 2.74 3.61
C MET A 52 17.28 1.49 2.71
N THR A 53 17.16 0.31 3.27
CA THR A 53 16.69 -0.86 2.51
C THR A 53 15.16 -0.80 2.32
N LEU A 54 14.63 -1.52 1.33
CA LEU A 54 13.19 -1.59 1.09
C LEU A 54 12.42 -2.08 2.33
N ASP A 55 12.96 -3.11 3.01
CA ASP A 55 12.35 -3.68 4.21
C ASP A 55 12.34 -2.69 5.38
N GLU A 56 13.45 -1.99 5.64
CA GLU A 56 13.53 -0.96 6.67
C GLU A 56 12.52 0.17 6.42
N ALA A 57 12.43 0.62 5.18
CA ALA A 57 11.52 1.70 4.81
C ALA A 57 10.06 1.30 4.95
N ILE A 58 9.72 0.06 4.58
CA ILE A 58 8.38 -0.49 4.76
C ILE A 58 8.03 -0.64 6.23
N GLN A 59 8.92 -1.18 7.06
CA GLN A 59 8.68 -1.32 8.49
C GLN A 59 8.52 0.03 9.18
N ASN A 60 9.36 1.01 8.83
CA ASN A 60 9.26 2.37 9.36
C ASN A 60 7.94 3.03 8.97
N LEU A 61 7.55 2.93 7.69
CA LEU A 61 6.29 3.51 7.22
C LEU A 61 5.09 2.81 7.85
N GLN A 62 5.11 1.48 7.96
CA GLN A 62 4.05 0.71 8.63
C GLN A 62 3.90 1.13 10.10
N LYS A 63 5.02 1.26 10.82
CA LYS A 63 5.01 1.72 12.22
C LYS A 63 4.43 3.12 12.34
N TYR A 64 4.79 4.03 11.43
CA TYR A 64 4.25 5.38 11.39
C TYR A 64 2.73 5.38 11.15
N LEU A 65 2.26 4.62 10.17
CA LEU A 65 0.83 4.48 9.86
C LEU A 65 0.04 3.89 11.06
N ASN A 66 0.59 2.85 11.69
CA ASN A 66 -0.02 2.22 12.86
C ASN A 66 -0.11 3.20 14.05
N ASN A 67 0.91 4.03 14.26
CA ASN A 67 0.89 5.08 15.29
C ASN A 67 -0.16 6.15 15.03
N LEU A 68 -0.56 6.34 13.76
CA LEU A 68 -1.66 7.22 13.36
C LEU A 68 -3.03 6.50 13.34
N ASN A 69 -3.10 5.25 13.82
CA ASN A 69 -4.30 4.40 13.76
C ASN A 69 -4.85 4.20 12.34
N ILE A 70 -3.98 4.24 11.32
CA ILE A 70 -4.35 3.97 9.95
C ILE A 70 -4.20 2.46 9.70
N GLU A 71 -5.32 1.76 9.53
CA GLU A 71 -5.32 0.35 9.17
C GLU A 71 -4.68 0.13 7.81
N ASN A 72 -3.73 -0.79 7.76
CA ASN A 72 -2.97 -1.09 6.55
C ASN A 72 -2.50 -2.54 6.56
N VAL A 73 -2.36 -3.09 5.36
CA VAL A 73 -1.82 -4.44 5.13
C VAL A 73 -0.75 -4.33 4.05
N ILE A 74 0.37 -5.02 4.22
CA ILE A 74 1.38 -5.14 3.18
C ILE A 74 1.12 -6.43 2.42
N ILE A 75 0.98 -6.32 1.10
CA ILE A 75 0.87 -7.48 0.20
C ILE A 75 1.94 -7.37 -0.89
N GLU A 76 2.26 -8.49 -1.52
CA GLU A 76 3.02 -8.48 -2.76
C GLU A 76 2.10 -8.19 -3.95
N TRP A 77 2.44 -7.21 -4.77
CA TRP A 77 1.78 -6.88 -6.01
C TRP A 77 2.81 -6.70 -7.13
N ASP A 78 2.72 -7.53 -8.17
CA ASP A 78 3.65 -7.52 -9.31
C ASP A 78 5.13 -7.62 -8.87
N GLY A 79 5.40 -8.51 -7.91
CA GLY A 79 6.74 -8.76 -7.35
C GLY A 79 7.27 -7.65 -6.44
N VAL A 80 6.45 -6.65 -6.09
CA VAL A 80 6.85 -5.55 -5.19
C VAL A 80 5.88 -5.45 -4.01
N PRO A 81 6.38 -5.24 -2.77
CA PRO A 81 5.52 -4.97 -1.63
C PRO A 81 4.77 -3.64 -1.78
N CYS A 82 3.46 -3.69 -1.53
CA CYS A 82 2.55 -2.57 -1.60
C CYS A 82 1.69 -2.50 -0.34
N PHE A 83 1.45 -1.29 0.16
CA PHE A 83 0.51 -1.03 1.24
C PHE A 83 -0.91 -1.00 0.68
N ILE A 84 -1.82 -1.67 1.35
CA ILE A 84 -3.24 -1.71 1.05
C ILE A 84 -3.99 -1.12 2.23
N PHE A 85 -4.86 -0.17 1.94
CA PHE A 85 -5.69 0.53 2.91
C PHE A 85 -7.16 0.14 2.70
N THR A 86 -7.83 -0.14 3.80
CA THR A 86 -9.25 -0.53 3.88
C THR A 86 -10.12 0.58 4.43
#